data_AF-C0BDJ0-F1
#
_entry.id   AF-C0BDJ0-F1
#
_cell.length_a   1.000
_cell.length_b   1.000
_cell.length_c   1.000
_cell.angle_alpha   90.00
_cell.angle_beta   90.00
_cell.angle_gamma   90.00
#
_symmetry.space_group_name_H-M   'P 1'
#
loop_
_entity.id
_entity.type
_entity.pdbx_description
1 polymer ?
#
loop_
_entity_poly.entity_id
_entity_poly.type
_entity_poly.pdbx_seq_one_letter_code
_entity_poly.pdbx_strand_id
1 'polypeptide(L)' 'MEVSRQTIGSLENGRYNPSIQLAFKIARYFNMSIEEIFIYEED' A
#
# COMPACT_ATOMS: atom_id res chain seq x y z
N MET A 1 -6.58 -11.57 1.57
CA MET A 1 -5.28 -10.89 1.67
C MET A 1 -4.62 -11.37 2.94
N GLU A 2 -3.55 -12.15 2.85
CA GLU A 2 -2.79 -12.63 4.02
C GLU A 2 -1.72 -11.59 4.38
N VAL A 3 -2.14 -10.49 4.99
CA VAL A 3 -1.24 -9.49 5.56
C VAL A 3 -1.64 -9.26 7.01
N SER A 4 -0.66 -9.20 7.90
CA SER A 4 -0.94 -8.96 9.31
C SER A 4 -1.40 -7.52 9.53
N ARG A 5 -2.19 -7.29 10.58
CA ARG A 5 -2.55 -5.91 11.01
C ARG A 5 -1.30 -5.06 11.28
N GLN A 6 -0.22 -5.68 11.76
CA GLN A 6 1.06 -5.00 11.98
C GLN A 6 1.68 -4.53 10.66
N THR A 7 1.60 -5.33 9.60
CA THR A 7 2.08 -4.97 8.25
C THR A 7 1.33 -3.76 7.72
N ILE A 8 -0.01 -3.76 7.84
CA ILE A 8 -0.84 -2.61 7.45
C ILE A 8 -0.45 -1.37 8.24
N GLY A 9 -0.36 -1.48 9.57
CA GLY A 9 0.03 -0.34 10.41
C GLY A 9 1.42 0.20 10.09
N SER A 10 2.40 -0.64 9.77
CA SER A 10 3.74 -0.17 9.36
C SER A 10 3.71 0.56 8.02
N LEU A 11 2.86 0.11 7.09
CA LEU A 11 2.67 0.74 5.77
C LEU A 11 2.00 2.11 5.90
N GLU A 12 0.93 2.21 6.69
CA GLU A 12 0.24 3.50 6.97
C GLU A 12 1.16 4.52 7.66
N ASN A 13 2.11 4.05 8.48
CA ASN A 13 3.09 4.91 9.15
C ASN A 13 4.33 5.21 8.28
N GLY A 14 4.34 4.83 7.00
CA GLY A 14 5.48 5.06 6.08
C GLY A 14 6.75 4.29 6.45
N ARG A 15 6.67 3.32 7.38
CA ARG A 15 7.82 2.51 7.84
C ARG A 15 8.09 1.30 6.95
N TYR A 16 7.23 1.03 5.98
CA TYR A 16 7.33 -0.12 5.10
C TYR A 16 6.76 0.18 3.72
N ASN A 17 7.59 0.03 2.68
CA ASN A 17 7.14 0.07 1.30
C ASN A 17 6.54 -1.29 0.92
N PRO A 18 5.27 -1.34 0.46
CA PRO A 18 4.68 -2.58 -0.02
C PRO A 18 5.42 -3.11 -1.23
N SER A 19 5.40 -4.43 -1.42
CA SER A 19 5.72 -5.00 -2.72
C SER A 19 4.71 -4.53 -3.77
N ILE A 20 5.11 -4.47 -5.04
CA ILE A 20 4.22 -4.09 -6.16
C ILE A 20 2.93 -4.94 -6.17
N GLN A 21 3.05 -6.24 -5.91
CA GLN A 21 1.88 -7.13 -5.82
C GLN A 21 0.92 -6.75 -4.69
N LEU A 22 1.44 -6.34 -3.53
CA LEU A 22 0.62 -5.91 -2.39
C LEU A 22 -0.05 -4.56 -2.70
N ALA A 23 0.68 -3.62 -3.28
CA ALA A 23 0.14 -2.33 -3.69
C ALA A 23 -1.04 -2.49 -4.66
N PHE A 24 -0.91 -3.34 -5.69
CA PHE A 24 -2.02 -3.64 -6.60
C PHE A 24 -3.20 -4.36 -5.92
N LYS A 25 -2.95 -5.24 -4.95
CA LYS A 25 -4.04 -5.89 -4.19
C LYS A 25 -4.83 -4.86 -3.37
N ILE A 26 -4.13 -3.91 -2.75
CA ILE A 26 -4.74 -2.82 -1.99
C ILE A 26 -5.55 -1.91 -2.92
N ALA A 27 -4.99 -1.48 -4.05
CA ALA A 27 -5.67 -0.66 -5.06
C ALA A 27 -6.97 -1.30 -5.55
N ARG A 28 -6.92 -2.59 -5.91
CA ARG A 28 -8.12 -3.35 -6.32
C ARG A 28 -9.16 -3.47 -5.21
N TYR A 29 -8.73 -3.61 -3.96
CA TYR A 29 -9.65 -3.72 -2.82
C TYR A 29 -10.46 -2.43 -2.63
N PHE A 30 -9.82 -1.28 -2.81
CA PHE A 30 -10.48 0.02 -2.72
C PHE A 30 -11.14 0.47 -4.04
N ASN A 31 -11.00 -0.32 -5.11
CA ASN A 31 -11.45 0.04 -6.46
C ASN A 31 -10.93 1.41 -6.93
N MET A 32 -9.66 1.67 -6.64
CA MET A 32 -8.92 2.87 -7.01
C MET A 32 -7.69 2.50 -7.83
N SER A 33 -7.14 3.47 -8.56
CA SER A 33 -5.83 3.32 -9.19
C SER A 33 -4.71 3.24 -8.14
N ILE A 34 -3.55 2.71 -8.54
CA ILE A 34 -2.42 2.55 -7.60
C ILE A 34 -1.83 3.92 -7.22
N GLU A 35 -1.85 4.87 -8.15
CA GLU A 35 -1.36 6.24 -8.02
C GLU A 35 -2.22 7.10 -7.10
N GLU A 36 -3.51 6.76 -6.92
CA GLU A 36 -4.40 7.43 -5.96
C GLU A 36 -4.15 6.99 -4.50
N ILE A 37 -3.47 5.86 -4.28
CA ILE A 37 -3.19 5.32 -2.94
C ILE A 37 -1.72 5.49 -2.56
N PHE A 38 -0.81 5.28 -3.50
CA PHE A 38 0.64 5.33 -3.28
C PHE A 38 1.23 6.49 -4.07
N ILE A 39 1.39 7.63 -3.39
CA ILE A 39 1.97 8.84 -3.97
C ILE A 39 3.47 8.76 -3.83
N TYR A 40 4.18 8.80 -4.96
CA TYR A 40 5.63 8.95 -4.98
C TYR A 40 5.94 10.45 -4.92
N GLU A 41 6.40 10.92 -3.76
CA GLU A 41 6.96 12.26 -3.61
C GLU A 41 8.48 12.16 -3.85
N GLU A 42 8.97 12.77 -4.94
CA GLU A 42 10.40 13.05 -5.11
C GLU A 42 10.75 14.23 -4.17
N ASP A 43 11.74 14.05 -3.30
CA ASP A 43 12.40 15.18 -2.61
C ASP A 43 13.14 16.07 -3.62
#